data_AF-A0A229Y8L6-F1
#
_entry.id   AF-A0A229Y8L6-F1
#
_cell.length_a   1.000
_cell.length_b   1.000
_cell.length_c   1.000
_cell.angle_alpha   90.00
_cell.angle_beta   90.00
_cell.angle_gamma   90.00
#
_symmetry.space_group_name_H-M   'P 1'
#
loop_
_entity.id
_entity.type
_entity.pdbx_description
1 polymer ?
#
loop_
_entity_poly.entity_id
_entity_poly.type
_entity_poly.pdbx_seq_one_letter_code
_entity_poly.pdbx_strand_id
1 'polypeptide(L)'
;MARMMRLHVGLVTGLLALSGLTDAFWRLPCRGRTGLARIDPLMDPGKPSSHVHAIHGSGGFSMSASGADLKASSCTSCAVTQDKSAYWIPALYFIHENGDAEIVNQVGGLLAYYLLYGENVTAFPDNFRMIAGDTYLRDFPWPIPDPPKSEWTGKQGSQEALRQKAIGFNCLNYALDPEPSLGRHFLPNKTYLDEHCTDGVRFELMFPSCWNGKDVDSDDHKSHVAYPSLVMDGTCPEGFETRLVSLFYESIWDTYAFKDKEGYFVIANGDPTGFGYHGDFMQGWESGVLQQAVEQCTNPSGQVEDCAVFNIQSEDEQQQCTVDMPPALKHEKVTLTSGGLPNNLAIQWGPAYASDVSASVSSVVSSALSAATEAVASATAQLSLHVSAFGNNLQISKPTSTWTPTPTTSYVESAVTEAVVYVEQEIIVWVDGEKNILGTGTGSLETLSTTTRTTTRVVSTVVTLPTETAVKREEHVHHAHKRHGHGHLHQRS
;
A
#
# COMPACT_ATOMS: atom_id res chain seq x y z
N MET A 1 5.33 70.94 -19.89
CA MET A 1 5.27 70.17 -21.15
C MET A 1 4.41 68.95 -20.90
N ALA A 2 3.39 68.77 -21.72
CA ALA A 2 2.49 67.63 -21.69
C ALA A 2 3.13 66.42 -22.37
N ARG A 3 2.88 65.20 -21.87
CA ARG A 3 2.28 64.14 -22.69
C ARG A 3 1.74 62.98 -21.86
N MET A 4 0.51 62.61 -22.22
CA MET A 4 -0.26 61.43 -21.81
C MET A 4 0.45 60.11 -22.16
N MET A 5 0.13 59.03 -21.43
CA MET A 5 -0.72 57.97 -21.99
C MET A 5 -1.38 57.11 -20.90
N ARG A 6 -2.64 56.77 -21.18
CA ARG A 6 -3.61 56.02 -20.37
C ARG A 6 -3.56 54.52 -20.70
N LEU A 7 -3.94 53.74 -19.68
CA LEU A 7 -4.67 52.47 -19.62
C LEU A 7 -4.40 51.40 -20.69
N HIS A 8 -4.08 50.19 -20.22
CA HIS A 8 -4.77 48.99 -20.68
C HIS A 8 -5.57 48.39 -19.53
N VAL A 9 -6.81 48.06 -19.86
CA VAL A 9 -7.87 47.50 -19.02
C VAL A 9 -7.53 46.06 -18.66
N GLY A 10 -7.77 45.68 -17.41
CA GLY A 10 -7.72 44.29 -16.95
C GLY A 10 -8.60 44.11 -15.72
N LEU A 11 -9.92 44.23 -15.89
CA LEU A 11 -10.89 43.66 -14.96
C LEU A 11 -11.43 42.38 -15.60
N VAL A 12 -10.94 41.24 -15.15
CA VAL A 12 -11.77 40.03 -15.00
C VAL A 12 -11.45 39.48 -13.63
N THR A 13 -12.24 39.94 -12.66
CA THR A 13 -12.53 39.20 -11.44
C THR A 13 -13.14 37.86 -11.82
N GLY A 14 -12.33 36.81 -11.71
CA GLY A 14 -12.76 35.43 -11.61
C GLY A 14 -11.98 34.81 -10.46
N LEU A 15 -12.19 35.32 -9.25
CA LEU A 15 -11.77 34.63 -8.04
C LEU A 15 -12.70 33.40 -7.91
N LEU A 16 -12.41 32.36 -8.69
CA LEU A 16 -12.75 31.01 -8.27
C LEU A 16 -11.90 30.82 -7.02
N ALA A 17 -12.51 31.07 -5.87
CA ALA A 17 -12.06 30.44 -4.65
C ALA A 17 -12.19 28.93 -4.90
N LEU A 18 -11.15 28.32 -5.45
CA LEU A 18 -10.82 26.97 -5.02
C LEU A 18 -10.50 27.14 -3.54
N SER A 19 -11.50 26.90 -2.70
CA SER A 19 -11.27 26.50 -1.33
C SER A 19 -10.14 25.47 -1.39
N GLY A 20 -8.96 25.86 -0.92
CA GLY A 20 -7.88 24.92 -0.76
C GLY A 20 -8.44 23.73 -0.01
N LEU A 21 -8.33 22.54 -0.62
CA LEU A 21 -8.44 21.30 0.12
C LEU A 21 -7.34 21.37 1.16
N THR A 22 -7.66 21.88 2.34
CA THR A 22 -6.71 21.85 3.45
C THR A 22 -6.55 20.38 3.78
N ASP A 23 -5.35 19.84 3.55
CA ASP A 23 -4.88 18.55 4.07
C ASP A 23 -4.85 18.63 5.60
N ALA A 24 -6.02 18.70 6.20
CA ALA A 24 -6.21 18.81 7.63
C ALA A 24 -6.20 17.39 8.20
N PHE A 25 -5.40 17.17 9.24
CA PHE A 25 -5.25 15.88 9.88
C PHE A 25 -4.65 16.02 11.27
N TRP A 26 -4.67 14.93 12.03
CA TRP A 26 -3.80 14.77 13.18
C TRP A 26 -3.19 13.38 13.20
N ARG A 27 -2.02 13.28 13.82
CA ARG A 27 -1.27 12.05 14.02
C ARG A 27 -1.41 11.70 15.48
N LEU A 28 -2.16 10.65 15.79
CA LEU A 28 -2.35 10.17 17.15
C LEU A 28 -1.22 9.17 17.49
N PRO A 29 -0.19 9.56 18.24
CA PRO A 29 0.85 8.61 18.64
C PRO A 29 0.30 7.69 19.71
N CYS A 30 0.58 6.40 19.55
CA CYS A 30 0.35 5.36 20.55
C CYS A 30 1.69 4.72 20.92
N ARG A 31 2.41 5.38 21.83
CA ARG A 31 3.83 5.08 22.15
C ARG A 31 4.05 3.74 22.86
N GLY A 32 3.00 3.11 23.39
CA GLY A 32 3.02 1.79 24.01
C GLY A 32 2.22 0.74 23.23
N ARG A 33 2.66 -0.51 23.28
CA ARG A 33 1.80 -1.67 22.99
C ARG A 33 1.04 -2.01 24.26
N THR A 34 -0.30 -2.00 24.21
CA THR A 34 -1.10 -2.55 25.31
C THR A 34 -1.00 -4.06 25.38
N GLY A 35 -0.71 -4.73 24.26
CA GLY A 35 -0.50 -6.18 24.23
C GLY A 35 0.35 -6.64 23.05
N LEU A 36 0.98 -7.81 23.23
CA LEU A 36 1.58 -8.61 22.17
C LEU A 36 1.12 -10.05 22.40
N ALA A 37 0.10 -10.49 21.68
CA ALA A 37 -0.54 -11.78 21.92
C ALA A 37 -1.41 -12.24 20.75
N ARG A 38 -1.83 -13.51 20.78
CA ARG A 38 -2.84 -14.06 19.87
C ARG A 38 -4.26 -13.71 20.33
N ILE A 39 -4.60 -12.43 20.29
CA ILE A 39 -5.92 -11.89 20.64
C ILE A 39 -6.48 -11.19 19.41
N ASP A 40 -7.69 -11.56 19.01
CA ASP A 40 -8.44 -10.93 17.94
C ASP A 40 -9.96 -11.10 18.18
N PRO A 41 -10.65 -10.10 18.72
CA PRO A 41 -12.09 -10.19 18.99
C PRO A 41 -12.96 -10.11 17.74
N LEU A 42 -12.41 -9.77 16.57
CA LEU A 42 -13.14 -9.70 15.31
C LEU A 42 -13.10 -11.06 14.60
N MET A 43 -11.89 -11.57 14.35
CA MET A 43 -11.72 -12.81 13.59
C MET A 43 -11.90 -14.07 14.45
N ASP A 44 -11.51 -14.02 15.72
CA ASP A 44 -11.47 -15.19 16.61
C ASP A 44 -12.12 -14.91 17.99
N PRO A 45 -13.40 -14.45 18.03
CA PRO A 45 -14.04 -14.02 19.27
C PRO A 45 -14.06 -15.12 20.34
N GLY A 46 -13.57 -14.79 21.53
CA GLY A 46 -13.57 -15.64 22.73
C GLY A 46 -12.49 -16.72 22.76
N LYS A 47 -11.59 -16.78 21.78
CA LYS A 47 -10.51 -17.77 21.70
C LYS A 47 -9.18 -17.13 21.25
N PRO A 48 -8.04 -17.80 21.49
CA PRO A 48 -6.78 -17.39 20.89
C PRO A 48 -6.85 -17.31 19.36
N SER A 49 -6.38 -16.21 18.78
CA SER A 49 -6.34 -16.02 17.32
C SER A 49 -5.29 -16.89 16.64
N SER A 50 -5.34 -17.03 15.31
CA SER A 50 -4.37 -17.86 14.59
C SER A 50 -2.92 -17.39 14.71
N HIS A 51 -2.70 -16.08 14.86
CA HIS A 51 -1.39 -15.43 14.89
C HIS A 51 -1.32 -14.25 15.87
N VAL A 52 -0.09 -13.78 16.13
CA VAL A 52 0.19 -12.73 17.13
C VAL A 52 -0.05 -11.33 16.55
N HIS A 53 -0.77 -10.51 17.32
CA HIS A 53 -0.96 -9.10 17.05
C HIS A 53 -0.14 -8.22 17.98
N ALA A 54 0.39 -7.12 17.45
CA ALA A 54 0.79 -5.95 18.23
C ALA A 54 -0.45 -5.06 18.43
N ILE A 55 -0.84 -4.86 19.69
CA ILE A 55 -2.09 -4.22 20.08
C ILE A 55 -1.78 -2.87 20.73
N HIS A 56 -2.52 -1.83 20.34
CA HIS A 56 -2.42 -0.47 20.82
C HIS A 56 -3.80 0.09 21.17
N GLY A 57 -3.83 1.16 21.96
CA GLY A 57 -5.07 1.83 22.36
C GLY A 57 -5.55 1.37 23.73
N SER A 58 -6.82 0.97 23.86
CA SER A 58 -7.43 0.72 25.17
C SER A 58 -6.91 -0.52 25.90
N GLY A 59 -6.71 -0.39 27.21
CA GLY A 59 -6.46 -1.51 28.13
C GLY A 59 -7.68 -2.43 28.33
N GLY A 60 -8.87 -2.02 27.90
CA GLY A 60 -10.10 -2.84 27.90
C GLY A 60 -10.17 -3.85 26.75
N PHE A 61 -9.14 -3.91 25.90
CA PHE A 61 -9.06 -4.89 24.82
C PHE A 61 -8.89 -6.32 25.36
N SER A 62 -9.64 -7.26 24.78
CA SER A 62 -9.68 -8.66 25.20
C SER A 62 -10.16 -9.54 24.05
N MET A 63 -10.17 -10.87 24.23
CA MET A 63 -10.64 -11.83 23.20
C MET A 63 -12.11 -11.64 22.81
N SER A 64 -12.90 -10.88 23.57
CA SER A 64 -14.31 -10.63 23.28
C SER A 64 -14.70 -9.17 23.52
N ALA A 65 -13.75 -8.24 23.38
CA ALA A 65 -13.99 -6.83 23.65
C ALA A 65 -15.13 -6.29 22.79
N SER A 66 -15.96 -5.45 23.40
CA SER A 66 -16.94 -4.59 22.75
C SER A 66 -16.50 -3.13 22.84
N GLY A 67 -17.12 -2.24 22.05
CA GLY A 67 -16.88 -0.79 22.15
C GLY A 67 -17.17 -0.24 23.56
N ALA A 68 -18.07 -0.86 24.32
CA ALA A 68 -18.33 -0.49 25.71
C ALA A 68 -17.18 -0.88 26.64
N ASP A 69 -16.59 -2.07 26.47
CA ASP A 69 -15.44 -2.52 27.25
C ASP A 69 -14.22 -1.64 27.00
N LEU A 70 -14.01 -1.28 25.73
CA LEU A 70 -12.95 -0.36 25.34
C LEU A 70 -13.09 1.00 26.03
N LYS A 71 -14.27 1.63 25.95
CA LYS A 71 -14.59 2.93 26.58
C LYS A 71 -14.54 2.89 28.11
N ALA A 72 -14.82 1.74 28.72
CA ALA A 72 -14.80 1.58 30.18
C ALA A 72 -13.37 1.45 30.75
N SER A 73 -12.35 1.28 29.90
CA SER A 73 -10.95 1.18 30.32
C SER A 73 -10.46 2.44 31.01
N SER A 74 -9.68 2.27 32.07
CA SER A 74 -9.02 3.38 32.77
C SER A 74 -7.79 3.92 32.03
N CYS A 75 -7.25 3.20 31.05
CA CYS A 75 -6.06 3.61 30.31
C CYS A 75 -6.20 3.44 28.79
N THR A 76 -5.35 4.15 28.06
CA THR A 76 -5.09 3.97 26.63
C THR A 76 -3.60 4.15 26.38
N SER A 77 -3.02 3.44 25.42
CA SER A 77 -1.62 3.64 25.02
C SER A 77 -1.42 4.77 24.01
N CYS A 78 -2.47 5.53 23.70
CA CYS A 78 -2.47 6.66 22.76
C CYS A 78 -2.48 8.02 23.47
N ALA A 79 -1.90 9.07 22.86
CA ALA A 79 -1.74 10.38 23.49
C ALA A 79 -3.04 11.05 23.91
N VAL A 80 -4.12 10.89 23.15
CA VAL A 80 -5.42 11.48 23.47
C VAL A 80 -6.17 10.55 24.42
N THR A 81 -6.34 10.98 25.67
CA THR A 81 -6.95 10.15 26.73
C THR A 81 -8.41 9.79 26.50
N GLN A 82 -9.13 10.64 25.75
CA GLN A 82 -10.52 10.44 25.31
C GLN A 82 -10.64 9.39 24.21
N ASP A 83 -9.53 8.96 23.61
CA ASP A 83 -9.52 7.85 22.66
C ASP A 83 -9.20 6.53 23.37
N LYS A 84 -10.23 5.70 23.57
CA LYS A 84 -10.09 4.30 23.99
C LYS A 84 -10.32 3.33 22.84
N SER A 85 -10.11 3.73 21.59
CA SER A 85 -10.18 2.78 20.47
C SER A 85 -9.12 1.69 20.61
N ALA A 86 -9.32 0.57 19.91
CA ALA A 86 -8.33 -0.48 19.78
C ALA A 86 -7.81 -0.51 18.34
N TYR A 87 -6.49 -0.56 18.23
CA TYR A 87 -5.75 -0.59 16.98
C TYR A 87 -4.79 -1.76 17.04
N TRP A 88 -4.89 -2.72 16.13
CA TRP A 88 -3.94 -3.82 16.11
C TRP A 88 -3.59 -4.26 14.71
N ILE A 89 -2.38 -4.81 14.61
CA ILE A 89 -1.75 -5.28 13.37
C ILE A 89 -0.98 -6.57 13.66
N PRO A 90 -0.78 -7.46 12.67
CA PRO A 90 0.12 -8.59 12.82
C PRO A 90 1.54 -8.14 13.17
N ALA A 91 2.17 -8.83 14.10
CA ALA A 91 3.55 -8.52 14.48
C ALA A 91 4.57 -8.97 13.41
N LEU A 92 5.75 -8.35 13.38
CA LEU A 92 6.85 -8.79 12.51
C LEU A 92 7.82 -9.70 13.26
N TYR A 93 8.17 -10.84 12.66
CA TYR A 93 9.18 -11.77 13.16
C TYR A 93 10.37 -11.86 12.21
N PHE A 94 11.54 -12.13 12.78
CA PHE A 94 12.72 -12.61 12.07
C PHE A 94 12.85 -14.12 12.29
N ILE A 95 12.93 -14.87 11.20
CA ILE A 95 13.16 -16.31 11.21
C ILE A 95 14.65 -16.56 11.01
N HIS A 96 15.30 -17.10 12.05
CA HIS A 96 16.71 -17.47 12.04
C HIS A 96 16.94 -18.75 11.22
N GLU A 97 18.19 -19.00 10.81
CA GLU A 97 18.57 -20.23 10.09
C GLU A 97 18.21 -21.52 10.83
N ASN A 98 18.21 -21.49 12.17
CA ASN A 98 17.82 -22.63 13.00
C ASN A 98 16.29 -22.84 13.07
N GLY A 99 15.50 -21.97 12.42
CA GLY A 99 14.04 -21.99 12.40
C GLY A 99 13.37 -21.27 13.57
N ASP A 100 14.13 -20.73 14.53
CA ASP A 100 13.54 -19.94 15.61
C ASP A 100 12.98 -18.62 15.08
N ALA A 101 11.84 -18.18 15.63
CA ALA A 101 11.24 -16.90 15.31
C ALA A 101 11.46 -15.91 16.47
N GLU A 102 12.14 -14.81 16.18
CA GLU A 102 12.40 -13.69 17.11
C GLU A 102 11.53 -12.50 16.72
N ILE A 103 10.83 -11.90 17.68
CA ILE A 103 10.05 -10.69 17.43
C ILE A 103 10.97 -9.54 16.99
N VAL A 104 10.60 -8.82 15.93
CA VAL A 104 11.28 -7.58 15.54
C VAL A 104 10.76 -6.46 16.44
N ASN A 105 11.65 -5.60 16.93
CA ASN A 105 11.22 -4.50 17.80
C ASN A 105 10.45 -3.45 16.98
N GLN A 106 9.33 -3.00 17.54
CA GLN A 106 8.60 -1.87 17.00
C GLN A 106 9.19 -0.57 17.56
N VAL A 107 9.46 0.41 16.71
CA VAL A 107 10.05 1.70 17.09
C VAL A 107 8.95 2.75 17.17
N GLY A 108 8.83 3.41 18.32
CA GLY A 108 7.88 4.52 18.50
C GLY A 108 6.40 4.12 18.63
N GLY A 109 6.09 2.83 18.61
CA GLY A 109 4.73 2.29 18.74
C GLY A 109 3.95 2.28 17.43
N LEU A 110 2.65 2.57 17.52
CA LEU A 110 1.77 2.79 16.37
C LEU A 110 1.46 4.28 16.27
N LEU A 111 1.48 4.82 15.05
CA LEU A 111 0.97 6.16 14.77
C LEU A 111 -0.30 6.03 13.94
N ALA A 112 -1.44 6.42 14.52
CA ALA A 112 -2.74 6.41 13.85
C ALA A 112 -3.04 7.81 13.29
N TYR A 113 -3.11 7.94 11.98
CA TYR A 113 -3.47 9.19 11.31
C TYR A 113 -4.97 9.23 11.11
N TYR A 114 -5.56 10.36 11.48
CA TYR A 114 -6.93 10.72 11.16
C TYR A 114 -6.90 11.83 10.11
N LEU A 115 -7.21 11.47 8.87
CA LEU A 115 -7.06 12.32 7.70
C LEU A 115 -8.44 12.81 7.25
N LEU A 116 -8.58 14.14 7.08
CA LEU A 116 -9.84 14.77 6.71
C LEU A 116 -10.01 14.88 5.19
N TYR A 117 -9.81 13.76 4.47
CA TYR A 117 -9.92 13.72 3.01
C TYR A 117 -11.37 13.68 2.53
N GLY A 118 -11.65 14.51 1.52
CA GLY A 118 -12.97 14.67 0.93
C GLY A 118 -13.79 15.77 1.60
N GLU A 119 -15.06 15.85 1.22
CA GLU A 119 -16.01 16.82 1.76
C GLU A 119 -16.96 16.15 2.76
N ASN A 120 -17.49 16.92 3.71
CA ASN A 120 -18.46 16.45 4.71
C ASN A 120 -17.98 15.21 5.48
N VAL A 121 -16.70 15.20 5.84
CA VAL A 121 -16.08 14.13 6.63
C VAL A 121 -16.81 13.99 7.98
N THR A 122 -17.12 12.76 8.35
CA THR A 122 -17.82 12.42 9.60
C THR A 122 -16.96 11.49 10.46
N ALA A 123 -17.16 11.54 11.78
CA ALA A 123 -16.54 10.59 12.70
C ALA A 123 -17.10 9.17 12.51
N PHE A 124 -16.31 8.18 12.93
CA PHE A 124 -16.81 6.81 13.08
C PHE A 124 -18.01 6.78 14.06
N PRO A 125 -19.12 6.08 13.72
CA PRO A 125 -20.23 5.93 14.66
C PRO A 125 -19.85 5.07 15.87
N ASP A 126 -20.67 5.12 16.91
CA ASP A 126 -20.48 4.28 18.09
C ASP A 126 -20.52 2.78 17.73
N ASN A 127 -19.64 1.99 18.36
CA ASN A 127 -19.44 0.56 18.11
C ASN A 127 -18.94 0.20 16.70
N PHE A 128 -18.45 1.19 15.94
CA PHE A 128 -17.88 0.94 14.63
C PHE A 128 -16.64 0.02 14.70
N ARG A 129 -16.55 -0.94 13.80
CA ARG A 129 -15.41 -1.86 13.70
C ARG A 129 -15.17 -2.25 12.25
N MET A 130 -13.91 -2.35 11.86
CA MET A 130 -13.53 -2.72 10.49
C MET A 130 -12.15 -3.35 10.42
N ILE A 131 -11.92 -4.09 9.34
CA ILE A 131 -10.62 -4.68 8.99
C ILE A 131 -10.18 -4.16 7.62
N ALA A 132 -8.93 -3.73 7.50
CA ALA A 132 -8.30 -3.39 6.23
C ALA A 132 -7.28 -4.46 5.84
N GLY A 133 -7.08 -4.68 4.53
CA GLY A 133 -6.20 -5.74 4.03
C GLY A 133 -6.83 -7.14 3.97
N ASP A 134 -6.02 -8.15 3.68
CA ASP A 134 -6.45 -9.54 3.46
C ASP A 134 -5.38 -10.52 3.95
N THR A 135 -5.58 -11.11 5.13
CA THR A 135 -4.57 -11.91 5.83
C THR A 135 -4.01 -13.09 5.03
N TYR A 136 -4.75 -13.61 4.05
CA TYR A 136 -4.35 -14.78 3.27
C TYR A 136 -3.74 -14.45 1.92
N LEU A 137 -3.73 -13.18 1.51
CA LEU A 137 -3.17 -12.80 0.22
C LEU A 137 -1.64 -12.99 0.22
N ARG A 138 -1.10 -13.54 -0.86
CA ARG A 138 0.35 -13.74 -1.08
C ARG A 138 0.79 -13.35 -2.48
N ASP A 139 -0.01 -12.55 -3.16
CA ASP A 139 0.25 -12.10 -4.54
C ASP A 139 -0.22 -10.65 -4.72
N PHE A 140 0.43 -9.94 -5.65
CA PHE A 140 0.06 -8.60 -6.08
C PHE A 140 0.14 -8.55 -7.62
N PRO A 141 -0.99 -8.78 -8.31
CA PRO A 141 -1.01 -8.92 -9.77
C PRO A 141 -1.03 -7.57 -10.50
N TRP A 142 -0.69 -6.46 -9.82
CA TRP A 142 -0.72 -5.11 -10.39
C TRP A 142 0.70 -4.58 -10.66
N PRO A 143 0.87 -3.57 -11.55
CA PRO A 143 2.18 -2.99 -11.80
C PRO A 143 2.78 -2.36 -10.55
N ILE A 144 4.11 -2.44 -10.42
CA ILE A 144 4.90 -1.76 -9.39
C ILE A 144 6.04 -0.99 -10.08
N PRO A 145 6.19 0.33 -9.88
CA PRO A 145 5.28 1.20 -9.13
C PRO A 145 3.91 1.29 -9.78
N ASP A 146 2.93 1.74 -9.01
CA ASP A 146 1.59 1.96 -9.51
C ASP A 146 1.58 2.93 -10.71
N PRO A 147 0.76 2.67 -11.76
CA PRO A 147 0.57 3.64 -12.82
C PRO A 147 -0.10 4.90 -12.25
N PRO A 148 -0.04 6.04 -12.97
CA PRO A 148 -0.73 7.25 -12.55
C PRO A 148 -2.18 6.97 -12.13
N LYS A 149 -2.61 7.54 -11.00
CA LYS A 149 -3.95 7.30 -10.43
C LYS A 149 -5.10 7.56 -11.41
N SER A 150 -4.91 8.44 -12.40
CA SER A 150 -5.86 8.70 -13.49
C SER A 150 -6.10 7.51 -14.42
N GLU A 151 -5.21 6.51 -14.42
CA GLU A 151 -5.27 5.31 -15.26
C GLU A 151 -5.91 4.12 -14.51
N TRP A 152 -6.23 4.27 -13.23
CA TRP A 152 -6.84 3.24 -12.39
C TRP A 152 -8.30 3.00 -12.81
N THR A 153 -8.48 2.17 -13.84
CA THR A 153 -9.77 1.84 -14.42
C THR A 153 -9.94 0.32 -14.53
N GLY A 154 -11.19 -0.14 -14.69
CA GLY A 154 -11.49 -1.56 -14.78
C GLY A 154 -11.03 -2.32 -13.52
N LYS A 155 -10.25 -3.40 -13.72
CA LYS A 155 -9.76 -4.23 -12.60
C LYS A 155 -8.85 -3.46 -11.63
N GLN A 156 -8.06 -2.50 -12.11
CA GLN A 156 -7.16 -1.72 -11.25
C GLN A 156 -7.90 -0.77 -10.30
N GLY A 157 -9.11 -0.35 -10.67
CA GLY A 157 -9.98 0.46 -9.81
C GLY A 157 -10.98 -0.36 -8.98
N SER A 158 -10.87 -1.70 -8.98
CA SER A 158 -11.74 -2.55 -8.18
C SER A 158 -11.41 -2.45 -6.69
N GLN A 159 -12.38 -2.73 -5.82
CA GLN A 159 -12.16 -2.73 -4.37
C GLN A 159 -11.07 -3.72 -3.94
N GLU A 160 -10.93 -4.85 -4.65
CA GLU A 160 -9.84 -5.80 -4.42
C GLU A 160 -8.47 -5.18 -4.71
N ALA A 161 -8.33 -4.51 -5.86
CA ALA A 161 -7.08 -3.84 -6.23
C ALA A 161 -6.77 -2.66 -5.28
N LEU A 162 -7.77 -1.83 -4.97
CA LEU A 162 -7.60 -0.69 -4.06
C LEU A 162 -7.20 -1.14 -2.65
N ARG A 163 -7.78 -2.24 -2.15
CA ARG A 163 -7.38 -2.84 -0.87
C ARG A 163 -5.92 -3.28 -0.86
N GLN A 164 -5.41 -3.86 -1.94
CA GLN A 164 -4.00 -4.23 -2.05
C GLN A 164 -3.07 -3.00 -2.15
N LYS A 165 -3.51 -1.98 -2.89
CA LYS A 165 -2.80 -0.69 -3.03
C LYS A 165 -2.82 0.16 -1.75
N ALA A 166 -3.65 -0.22 -0.78
CA ALA A 166 -3.75 0.43 0.53
C ALA A 166 -2.67 -0.02 1.52
N ILE A 167 -1.77 -0.91 1.11
CA ILE A 167 -0.68 -1.43 1.95
C ILE A 167 0.65 -0.86 1.45
N GLY A 168 1.50 -0.39 2.36
CA GLY A 168 2.81 0.17 2.05
C GLY A 168 3.92 -0.42 2.92
N PHE A 169 5.11 -0.59 2.33
CA PHE A 169 6.34 -0.98 3.01
C PHE A 169 7.44 -0.03 2.62
N ASN A 170 7.59 1.04 3.38
CA ASN A 170 8.56 2.09 3.08
C ASN A 170 9.89 1.79 3.76
N CYS A 171 10.96 1.84 2.99
CA CYS A 171 12.31 1.69 3.47
C CYS A 171 12.72 2.98 4.20
N LEU A 172 13.09 2.89 5.48
CA LEU A 172 13.55 4.06 6.22
C LEU A 172 15.06 4.19 6.15
N ASN A 173 15.49 5.33 5.64
CA ASN A 173 16.87 5.78 5.63
C ASN A 173 16.87 7.30 5.81
N TYR A 174 17.12 7.76 7.03
CA TYR A 174 17.03 9.19 7.35
C TYR A 174 18.15 10.04 6.73
N ALA A 175 19.10 9.42 6.03
CA ALA A 175 20.10 10.11 5.22
C ALA A 175 19.67 10.33 3.76
N LEU A 176 18.53 9.80 3.33
CA LEU A 176 17.98 9.90 1.98
C LEU A 176 16.61 10.60 1.98
N ASP A 177 16.14 10.98 0.79
CA ASP A 177 14.78 11.47 0.63
C ASP A 177 13.77 10.39 1.03
N PRO A 178 12.71 10.75 1.78
CA PRO A 178 11.72 9.78 2.22
C PRO A 178 10.93 9.22 1.05
N GLU A 179 10.60 7.93 1.13
CA GLU A 179 9.74 7.30 0.15
C GLU A 179 8.28 7.79 0.28
N PRO A 180 7.55 7.94 -0.84
CA PRO A 180 6.13 8.28 -0.80
C PRO A 180 5.33 7.18 -0.10
N SER A 181 4.35 7.56 0.72
CA SER A 181 3.46 6.58 1.36
C SER A 181 2.72 5.74 0.33
N LEU A 182 2.55 4.47 0.66
CA LEU A 182 1.97 3.43 -0.18
C LEU A 182 2.70 3.27 -1.52
N GLY A 183 3.99 3.63 -1.58
CA GLY A 183 4.79 3.55 -2.81
C GLY A 183 5.22 2.13 -3.19
N ARG A 184 5.18 1.19 -2.23
CA ARG A 184 5.59 -0.21 -2.40
C ARG A 184 4.66 -1.14 -1.65
N HIS A 185 4.07 -2.08 -2.36
CA HIS A 185 3.02 -2.96 -1.83
C HIS A 185 3.52 -4.34 -1.36
N PHE A 186 4.84 -4.54 -1.23
CA PHE A 186 5.46 -5.78 -0.75
C PHE A 186 6.56 -5.50 0.26
N LEU A 187 6.76 -6.42 1.20
CA LEU A 187 7.88 -6.40 2.14
C LEU A 187 9.17 -6.76 1.37
N PRO A 188 10.17 -5.86 1.27
CA PRO A 188 11.42 -6.20 0.60
C PRO A 188 12.12 -7.38 1.29
N ASN A 189 12.86 -8.16 0.50
CA ASN A 189 13.67 -9.23 1.05
C ASN A 189 14.78 -8.68 1.96
N LYS A 190 15.37 -9.57 2.77
CA LYS A 190 16.38 -9.19 3.74
C LYS A 190 17.57 -8.44 3.13
N THR A 191 18.11 -8.92 2.00
CA THR A 191 19.23 -8.27 1.32
C THR A 191 18.94 -6.81 0.98
N TYR A 192 17.76 -6.51 0.44
CA TYR A 192 17.34 -5.15 0.16
C TYR A 192 17.20 -4.31 1.44
N LEU A 193 16.58 -4.88 2.49
CA LEU A 193 16.41 -4.19 3.77
C LEU A 193 17.75 -3.84 4.41
N ASP A 194 18.73 -4.75 4.39
CA ASP A 194 20.05 -4.53 4.94
C ASP A 194 20.84 -3.45 4.19
N GLU A 195 20.69 -3.39 2.87
CA GLU A 195 21.39 -2.45 2.00
C GLU A 195 20.79 -1.04 2.03
N HIS A 196 19.47 -0.93 2.17
CA HIS A 196 18.76 0.33 1.95
C HIS A 196 18.05 0.90 3.19
N CYS A 197 17.59 0.05 4.11
CA CYS A 197 16.66 0.43 5.17
C CYS A 197 17.35 0.52 6.54
N THR A 198 18.32 1.43 6.63
CA THR A 198 19.22 1.58 7.79
C THR A 198 18.51 1.98 9.08
N ASP A 199 17.31 2.54 8.97
CA ASP A 199 16.49 2.99 10.10
C ASP A 199 15.20 2.15 10.25
N GLY A 200 15.21 0.94 9.66
CA GLY A 200 14.11 -0.01 9.71
C GLY A 200 13.14 0.11 8.53
N VAL A 201 12.01 -0.56 8.65
CA VAL A 201 10.94 -0.55 7.65
C VAL A 201 9.65 0.00 8.26
N ARG A 202 9.00 0.88 7.53
CA ARG A 202 7.71 1.47 7.91
C ARG A 202 6.59 0.74 7.20
N PHE A 203 5.78 0.04 7.98
CA PHE A 203 4.56 -0.61 7.51
C PHE A 203 3.43 0.40 7.55
N GLU A 204 2.70 0.47 6.45
CA GLU A 204 1.64 1.44 6.22
C GLU A 204 0.36 0.71 5.81
N LEU A 205 -0.78 1.15 6.34
CA LEU A 205 -2.08 0.60 6.00
C LEU A 205 -3.15 1.69 6.00
N MET A 206 -3.75 1.92 4.84
CA MET A 206 -4.92 2.79 4.70
C MET A 206 -6.21 1.96 4.86
N PHE A 207 -7.10 2.42 5.73
CA PHE A 207 -8.43 1.84 5.87
C PHE A 207 -9.40 2.41 4.82
N PRO A 208 -10.45 1.65 4.43
CA PRO A 208 -11.54 2.18 3.64
C PRO A 208 -12.25 3.32 4.39
N SER A 209 -12.57 4.42 3.70
CA SER A 209 -13.18 5.62 4.29
C SER A 209 -14.55 5.97 3.73
N CYS A 210 -15.10 5.16 2.81
CA CYS A 210 -16.45 5.29 2.31
C CYS A 210 -17.38 4.31 3.05
N TRP A 211 -18.44 4.82 3.66
CA TRP A 211 -19.34 4.05 4.51
C TRP A 211 -20.75 4.04 3.96
N ASN A 212 -21.46 2.93 4.16
CA ASN A 212 -22.83 2.76 3.70
C ASN A 212 -23.88 3.60 4.47
N GLY A 213 -23.44 4.39 5.44
CA GLY A 213 -24.29 5.30 6.21
C GLY A 213 -25.18 4.63 7.25
N LYS A 214 -25.05 3.32 7.45
CA LYS A 214 -25.99 2.54 8.25
C LYS A 214 -25.34 1.54 9.21
N ASP A 215 -24.52 0.63 8.70
CA ASP A 215 -24.08 -0.53 9.46
C ASP A 215 -22.74 -0.24 10.15
N VAL A 216 -22.69 -0.35 11.48
CA VAL A 216 -21.46 -0.12 12.26
C VAL A 216 -20.46 -1.28 12.14
N ASP A 217 -20.88 -2.36 11.50
CA ASP A 217 -20.11 -3.58 11.28
C ASP A 217 -20.79 -4.46 10.21
N SER A 218 -20.06 -5.45 9.67
CA SER A 218 -20.58 -6.54 8.86
C SER A 218 -20.01 -7.88 9.33
N ASP A 219 -20.62 -9.01 8.95
CA ASP A 219 -20.17 -10.36 9.34
C ASP A 219 -18.69 -10.65 8.98
N ASP A 220 -18.18 -10.00 7.92
CA ASP A 220 -16.79 -10.09 7.45
C ASP A 220 -15.92 -8.90 7.90
N HIS A 221 -16.48 -7.98 8.69
CA HIS A 221 -15.89 -6.72 9.15
C HIS A 221 -15.39 -5.80 8.03
N LYS A 222 -15.83 -6.01 6.79
CA LYS A 222 -15.32 -5.35 5.57
C LYS A 222 -16.42 -4.83 4.66
N SER A 223 -17.48 -5.60 4.44
CA SER A 223 -18.52 -5.30 3.44
C SER A 223 -19.36 -4.04 3.70
N HIS A 224 -19.35 -3.49 4.92
CA HIS A 224 -20.05 -2.25 5.26
C HIS A 224 -19.24 -0.97 4.93
N VAL A 225 -17.99 -1.11 4.47
CA VAL A 225 -17.11 -0.02 4.04
C VAL A 225 -16.47 -0.29 2.67
N ALA A 226 -16.02 0.77 2.01
CA ALA A 226 -15.34 0.70 0.73
C ALA A 226 -14.20 1.72 0.65
N TYR A 227 -13.19 1.42 -0.16
CA TYR A 227 -12.15 2.38 -0.53
C TYR A 227 -12.72 3.41 -1.53
N PRO A 228 -12.36 4.70 -1.38
CA PRO A 228 -12.59 5.67 -2.44
C PRO A 228 -11.69 5.36 -3.64
N SER A 229 -12.00 5.95 -4.80
CA SER A 229 -11.38 5.59 -6.08
C SER A 229 -9.84 5.71 -6.14
N LEU A 230 -9.24 6.48 -5.23
CA LEU A 230 -7.79 6.72 -5.18
C LEU A 230 -7.12 6.22 -3.89
N VAL A 231 -7.74 5.22 -3.24
CA VAL A 231 -7.38 4.61 -1.94
C VAL A 231 -7.54 5.57 -0.76
N MET A 232 -6.81 6.68 -0.78
CA MET A 232 -6.82 7.65 0.32
C MET A 232 -7.95 8.69 0.17
N ASP A 233 -8.23 9.06 -1.07
CA ASP A 233 -9.25 10.05 -1.42
C ASP A 233 -9.93 9.67 -2.76
N GLY A 234 -10.62 10.60 -3.40
CA GLY A 234 -11.37 10.39 -4.63
C GLY A 234 -12.84 10.13 -4.34
N THR A 235 -13.54 9.56 -5.30
CA THR A 235 -15.00 9.39 -5.22
C THR A 235 -15.36 8.12 -4.47
N CYS A 236 -16.33 8.20 -3.57
CA CYS A 236 -16.92 7.01 -2.96
C CYS A 236 -17.80 6.25 -3.96
N PRO A 237 -17.76 4.91 -3.98
CA PRO A 237 -18.63 4.13 -4.83
C PRO A 237 -20.11 4.27 -4.41
N GLU A 238 -21.02 3.95 -5.34
CA GLU A 238 -22.46 3.92 -5.09
C GLU A 238 -22.80 3.00 -3.91
N GLY A 239 -23.66 3.49 -3.00
CA GLY A 239 -24.04 2.82 -1.77
C GLY A 239 -23.09 3.07 -0.58
N PHE A 240 -22.00 3.82 -0.76
CA PHE A 240 -21.01 4.15 0.28
C PHE A 240 -20.72 5.66 0.35
N GLU A 241 -21.71 6.51 0.10
CA GLU A 241 -21.53 7.95 -0.08
C GLU A 241 -21.15 8.71 1.21
N THR A 242 -21.26 8.07 2.39
CA THR A 242 -20.90 8.72 3.65
C THR A 242 -19.40 8.68 3.84
N ARG A 243 -18.74 9.85 3.80
CA ARG A 243 -17.30 9.95 4.03
C ARG A 243 -16.99 9.92 5.52
N LEU A 244 -16.26 8.90 5.95
CA LEU A 244 -15.68 8.82 7.30
C LEU A 244 -14.32 9.52 7.32
N VAL A 245 -13.91 9.98 8.50
CA VAL A 245 -12.51 10.35 8.74
C VAL A 245 -11.63 9.17 8.38
N SER A 246 -10.63 9.39 7.53
CA SER A 246 -9.81 8.30 7.04
C SER A 246 -8.80 7.91 8.11
N LEU A 247 -8.62 6.61 8.31
CA LEU A 247 -7.68 6.05 9.27
C LEU A 247 -6.49 5.45 8.51
N PHE A 248 -5.29 5.88 8.86
CA PHE A 248 -4.05 5.34 8.28
C PHE A 248 -3.09 4.94 9.40
N TYR A 249 -2.65 3.70 9.37
CA TYR A 249 -1.68 3.17 10.34
C TYR A 249 -0.27 3.30 9.80
N GLU A 250 0.62 3.71 10.69
CA GLU A 250 2.05 3.67 10.50
C GLU A 250 2.68 2.93 11.68
N SER A 251 3.47 1.91 11.39
CA SER A 251 4.30 1.23 12.39
C SER A 251 5.71 1.01 11.84
N ILE A 252 6.72 1.23 12.68
CA ILE A 252 8.11 1.09 12.28
C ILE A 252 8.68 -0.16 12.95
N TRP A 253 9.36 -1.00 12.19
CA TRP A 253 10.02 -2.20 12.68
C TRP A 253 11.53 -2.09 12.46
N ASP A 254 12.31 -2.31 13.53
CA ASP A 254 13.77 -2.26 13.53
C ASP A 254 14.37 -3.51 12.88
N THR A 255 14.24 -3.60 11.56
CA THR A 255 14.82 -4.69 10.76
C THR A 255 16.34 -4.61 10.71
N TYR A 256 16.91 -3.39 10.83
CA TYR A 256 18.36 -3.18 10.71
C TYR A 256 19.15 -3.79 11.88
N ALA A 257 18.51 -4.00 13.04
CA ALA A 257 19.06 -4.80 14.15
C ALA A 257 19.43 -6.26 13.77
N PHE A 258 18.93 -6.76 12.63
CA PHE A 258 19.18 -8.12 12.14
C PHE A 258 20.12 -8.17 10.93
N LYS A 259 20.75 -7.05 10.54
CA LYS A 259 21.58 -6.98 9.33
C LYS A 259 22.69 -8.03 9.28
N ASP A 260 23.34 -8.29 10.41
CA ASP A 260 24.47 -9.23 10.53
C ASP A 260 24.04 -10.66 10.90
N LYS A 261 22.74 -10.96 10.82
CA LYS A 261 22.16 -12.29 11.08
C LYS A 261 21.65 -12.90 9.77
N GLU A 262 21.86 -14.20 9.57
CA GLU A 262 21.24 -14.93 8.45
C GLU A 262 19.80 -15.32 8.79
N GLY A 263 18.89 -15.18 7.82
CA GLY A 263 17.46 -15.42 8.02
C GLY A 263 16.57 -14.59 7.11
N TYR A 264 15.29 -14.46 7.46
CA TYR A 264 14.31 -13.68 6.71
C TYR A 264 13.18 -13.16 7.59
N PHE A 265 12.49 -12.11 7.14
CA PHE A 265 11.37 -11.52 7.87
C PHE A 265 10.03 -12.15 7.45
N VAL A 266 9.13 -12.29 8.43
CA VAL A 266 7.81 -12.87 8.25
C VAL A 266 6.81 -12.14 9.14
N ILE A 267 5.69 -11.70 8.55
CA ILE A 267 4.55 -11.16 9.29
C ILE A 267 3.86 -12.32 10.01
N ALA A 268 3.38 -12.09 11.24
CA ALA A 268 2.92 -13.13 12.17
C ALA A 268 1.85 -14.07 11.60
N ASN A 269 1.08 -13.65 10.60
CA ASN A 269 0.12 -14.47 9.86
C ASN A 269 0.79 -15.43 8.85
N GLY A 270 2.10 -15.64 8.93
CA GLY A 270 2.85 -16.55 8.07
C GLY A 270 3.12 -15.97 6.68
N ASP A 271 3.10 -14.65 6.54
CA ASP A 271 3.37 -13.96 5.28
C ASP A 271 4.79 -13.38 5.20
N PRO A 272 5.68 -13.97 4.39
CA PRO A 272 6.99 -13.39 4.12
C PRO A 272 6.98 -12.33 3.00
N THR A 273 5.87 -12.16 2.29
CA THR A 273 5.76 -11.30 1.09
C THR A 273 5.26 -9.88 1.39
N GLY A 274 4.49 -9.71 2.47
CA GLY A 274 3.86 -8.45 2.85
C GLY A 274 2.43 -8.26 2.29
N PHE A 275 2.02 -9.02 1.28
CA PHE A 275 0.70 -8.87 0.66
C PHE A 275 -0.47 -9.23 1.58
N GLY A 276 -0.21 -10.06 2.59
CA GLY A 276 -1.15 -10.47 3.62
C GLY A 276 -1.22 -9.52 4.80
N TYR A 277 -0.53 -8.38 4.77
CA TYR A 277 -0.61 -7.40 5.84
C TYR A 277 -2.03 -6.85 5.97
N HIS A 278 -2.47 -6.67 7.21
CA HIS A 278 -3.79 -6.20 7.54
C HIS A 278 -3.73 -5.45 8.86
N GLY A 279 -4.85 -4.85 9.21
CA GLY A 279 -5.01 -4.17 10.46
C GLY A 279 -6.48 -3.98 10.77
N ASP A 280 -6.71 -3.80 12.04
CA ASP A 280 -8.04 -3.91 12.61
C ASP A 280 -8.29 -2.69 13.49
N PHE A 281 -9.56 -2.30 13.52
CA PHE A 281 -9.98 -1.12 14.24
C PHE A 281 -11.29 -1.39 14.96
N MET A 282 -11.34 -1.00 16.24
CA MET A 282 -12.58 -0.84 16.99
C MET A 282 -12.63 0.56 17.59
N GLN A 283 -13.69 1.28 17.26
CA GLN A 283 -13.96 2.63 17.75
C GLN A 283 -14.26 2.60 19.27
N GLY A 284 -13.43 3.31 20.04
CA GLY A 284 -13.61 3.57 21.48
C GLY A 284 -13.34 5.01 21.94
N TRP A 285 -13.34 5.99 21.05
CA TRP A 285 -13.47 7.41 21.39
C TRP A 285 -14.69 7.68 22.28
N GLU A 286 -14.53 8.61 23.22
CA GLU A 286 -15.63 9.19 23.95
C GLU A 286 -16.66 9.82 23.00
N SER A 287 -17.95 9.61 23.31
CA SER A 287 -19.06 10.00 22.45
C SER A 287 -18.99 11.48 22.06
N GLY A 288 -18.93 11.76 20.76
CA GLY A 288 -18.94 13.10 20.20
C GLY A 288 -17.58 13.80 20.15
N VAL A 289 -16.55 13.31 20.84
CA VAL A 289 -15.21 13.93 20.83
C VAL A 289 -14.58 13.83 19.45
N LEU A 290 -14.64 12.65 18.80
CA LEU A 290 -14.08 12.47 17.47
C LEU A 290 -14.77 13.37 16.43
N GLN A 291 -16.09 13.57 16.52
CA GLN A 291 -16.81 14.47 15.61
C GLN A 291 -16.39 15.92 15.83
N GLN A 292 -16.27 16.35 17.09
CA GLN A 292 -15.73 17.69 17.41
C GLN A 292 -14.30 17.87 16.88
N ALA A 293 -13.47 16.84 16.97
CA ALA A 293 -12.11 16.86 16.45
C ALA A 293 -12.07 16.97 14.92
N VAL A 294 -12.91 16.20 14.21
CA VAL A 294 -13.08 16.32 12.74
C VAL A 294 -13.46 17.75 12.33
N GLU A 295 -14.26 18.43 13.14
CA GLU A 295 -14.72 19.80 12.84
C GLU A 295 -13.71 20.89 13.21
N GLN A 296 -12.84 20.65 14.20
CA GLN A 296 -12.01 21.70 14.83
C GLN A 296 -10.50 21.49 14.72
N CYS A 297 -10.03 20.25 14.63
CA CYS A 297 -8.60 19.90 14.59
C CYS A 297 -8.05 19.94 13.14
N THR A 298 -8.03 21.14 12.54
CA THR A 298 -7.69 21.30 11.11
C THR A 298 -6.28 21.84 10.83
N ASN A 299 -5.42 21.86 11.84
CA ASN A 299 -4.05 22.37 11.72
C ASN A 299 -3.20 21.47 10.81
N PRO A 300 -2.52 22.01 9.78
CA PRO A 300 -1.70 21.20 8.86
C PRO A 300 -0.43 20.60 9.49
N SER A 301 -0.07 20.96 10.73
CA SER A 301 1.07 20.37 11.44
C SER A 301 0.86 18.88 11.76
N GLY A 302 -0.40 18.45 11.84
CA GLY A 302 -0.79 17.12 12.28
C GLY A 302 -0.41 16.77 13.72
N GLN A 303 -0.02 17.74 14.56
CA GLN A 303 0.31 17.52 15.97
C GLN A 303 -0.96 17.52 16.82
N VAL A 304 -1.07 16.59 17.77
CA VAL A 304 -2.28 16.49 18.63
C VAL A 304 -2.36 17.62 19.65
N GLU A 305 -1.21 18.18 20.02
CA GLU A 305 -1.06 19.32 20.94
C GLU A 305 -1.67 20.60 20.37
N ASP A 306 -1.77 20.70 19.04
CA ASP A 306 -2.34 21.86 18.36
C ASP A 306 -3.88 21.88 18.40
N CYS A 307 -4.52 20.80 18.83
CA CYS A 307 -5.98 20.74 18.92
C CYS A 307 -6.49 20.82 20.36
N ALA A 308 -7.17 21.93 20.69
CA ALA A 308 -7.73 22.19 22.01
C ALA A 308 -8.85 21.22 22.44
N VAL A 309 -9.37 20.38 21.53
CA VAL A 309 -10.37 19.34 21.85
C VAL A 309 -9.75 18.21 22.68
N PHE A 310 -8.44 17.99 22.53
CA PHE A 310 -7.77 16.80 23.05
C PHE A 310 -7.17 16.99 24.44
N ASN A 311 -7.46 16.02 25.32
CA ASN A 311 -6.80 15.83 26.60
C ASN A 311 -5.59 14.92 26.40
N ILE A 312 -4.38 15.50 26.43
CA ILE A 312 -3.14 14.79 26.13
C ILE A 312 -2.49 14.26 27.42
N GLN A 313 -2.15 12.96 27.42
CA GLN A 313 -1.29 12.33 28.44
C GLN A 313 0.17 12.25 27.98
N SER A 314 1.08 12.09 28.93
CA SER A 314 2.52 11.95 28.66
C SER A 314 2.84 10.65 27.90
N GLU A 315 4.00 10.61 27.24
CA GLU A 315 4.47 9.38 26.59
C GLU A 315 4.74 8.25 27.59
N ASP A 316 5.18 8.57 28.81
CA ASP A 316 5.39 7.58 29.86
C ASP A 316 4.06 6.92 30.28
N GLU A 317 2.99 7.69 30.44
CA GLU A 317 1.65 7.18 30.76
C GLU A 317 1.09 6.28 29.65
N GLN A 318 1.30 6.65 28.38
CA GLN A 318 0.95 5.82 27.23
C GLN A 318 1.61 4.44 27.29
N GLN A 319 2.88 4.37 27.70
CA GLN A 319 3.62 3.11 27.79
C GLN A 319 3.21 2.22 28.97
N GLN A 320 2.51 2.77 29.98
CA GLN A 320 2.05 1.97 31.13
C GLN A 320 0.75 1.22 30.86
N CYS A 321 -0.02 1.59 29.82
CA CYS A 321 -1.29 0.93 29.56
C CYS A 321 -1.06 -0.49 29.02
N THR A 322 -1.71 -1.47 29.64
CA THR A 322 -1.60 -2.89 29.27
C THR A 322 -2.98 -3.55 29.30
N VAL A 323 -3.15 -4.60 28.48
CA VAL A 323 -4.35 -5.45 28.53
C VAL A 323 -4.19 -6.55 29.59
N ASP A 324 -5.31 -6.99 30.16
CA ASP A 324 -5.34 -8.18 31.00
C ASP A 324 -5.15 -9.45 30.16
N MET A 325 -3.97 -10.06 30.27
CA MET A 325 -3.63 -11.24 29.47
C MET A 325 -4.53 -12.45 29.81
N PRO A 326 -5.26 -13.02 28.83
CA PRO A 326 -6.13 -14.17 29.07
C PRO A 326 -5.36 -15.38 29.63
N PRO A 327 -5.98 -16.22 30.50
CA PRO A 327 -5.32 -17.40 31.05
C PRO A 327 -4.76 -18.36 29.99
N ALA A 328 -5.44 -18.49 28.85
CA ALA A 328 -5.00 -19.35 27.74
C ALA A 328 -3.68 -18.89 27.10
N LEU A 329 -3.31 -17.61 27.24
CA LEU A 329 -2.16 -16.98 26.60
C LEU A 329 -1.06 -16.56 27.59
N LYS A 330 -1.36 -16.57 28.90
CA LYS A 330 -0.48 -16.07 29.96
C LYS A 330 0.93 -16.68 29.97
N HIS A 331 1.09 -17.89 29.45
CA HIS A 331 2.36 -18.62 29.40
C HIS A 331 2.88 -18.84 27.98
N GLU A 332 2.18 -18.32 26.96
CA GLU A 332 2.62 -18.43 25.58
C GLU A 332 3.84 -17.53 25.37
N LYS A 333 4.91 -18.11 24.82
CA LYS A 333 6.08 -17.34 24.42
C LYS A 333 5.82 -16.79 23.03
N VAL A 334 5.84 -15.46 22.89
CA VAL A 334 5.62 -14.78 21.61
C VAL A 334 6.81 -13.90 21.19
N THR A 335 7.81 -13.70 22.05
CA THR A 335 8.98 -12.88 21.74
C THR A 335 10.11 -13.68 21.09
N LEU A 336 10.28 -14.94 21.51
CA LEU A 336 11.20 -15.89 20.91
C LEU A 336 10.58 -17.28 20.99
N THR A 337 10.26 -17.85 19.83
CA THR A 337 9.69 -19.20 19.69
C THR A 337 10.65 -20.10 18.94
N SER A 338 10.79 -21.35 19.40
CA SER A 338 11.72 -22.28 18.76
C SER A 338 11.04 -23.07 17.66
N GLY A 339 11.72 -23.21 16.51
CA GLY A 339 11.27 -24.04 15.40
C GLY A 339 10.05 -23.54 14.62
N GLY A 340 9.69 -22.25 14.74
CA GLY A 340 8.66 -21.62 13.93
C GLY A 340 7.95 -20.47 14.64
N LEU A 341 6.92 -19.94 13.97
CA LEU A 341 6.03 -18.93 14.53
C LEU A 341 5.22 -19.49 15.71
N PRO A 342 4.73 -18.62 16.62
CA PRO A 342 3.73 -19.01 17.62
C PRO A 342 2.56 -19.78 17.01
N ASN A 343 1.94 -20.67 17.80
CA ASN A 343 0.89 -21.58 17.35
C ASN A 343 1.30 -22.55 16.20
N ASN A 344 2.61 -22.71 15.94
CA ASN A 344 3.16 -23.49 14.82
C ASN A 344 2.54 -23.10 13.48
N LEU A 345 2.26 -21.81 13.28
CA LEU A 345 1.66 -21.33 12.04
C LEU A 345 2.61 -21.56 10.86
N ALA A 346 2.09 -22.11 9.76
CA ALA A 346 2.88 -22.35 8.56
C ALA A 346 3.20 -21.06 7.81
N ILE A 347 4.47 -20.89 7.43
CA ILE A 347 4.92 -19.81 6.55
C ILE A 347 4.57 -20.17 5.11
N GLN A 348 3.84 -19.30 4.41
CA GLN A 348 3.33 -19.53 3.07
C GLN A 348 3.78 -18.40 2.15
N TRP A 349 4.69 -18.69 1.21
CA TRP A 349 5.31 -17.70 0.31
C TRP A 349 4.43 -17.27 -0.88
N GLY A 350 3.31 -17.94 -1.13
CA GLY A 350 2.46 -17.66 -2.29
C GLY A 350 3.01 -18.23 -3.62
N PRO A 351 2.50 -17.75 -4.77
CA PRO A 351 1.47 -16.70 -4.91
C PRO A 351 0.04 -17.19 -4.63
N ALA A 352 -0.14 -18.49 -4.35
CA ALA A 352 -1.44 -19.02 -3.99
C ALA A 352 -2.00 -18.34 -2.72
N TYR A 353 -3.31 -18.13 -2.70
CA TYR A 353 -4.02 -17.68 -1.50
C TYR A 353 -3.73 -18.66 -0.36
N ALA A 354 -3.30 -18.12 0.79
CA ALA A 354 -2.90 -18.92 1.93
C ALA A 354 -4.10 -19.63 2.56
N SER A 355 -3.80 -20.60 3.40
CA SER A 355 -4.79 -21.36 4.18
C SER A 355 -4.44 -21.33 5.67
N ASP A 356 -5.44 -21.51 6.54
CA ASP A 356 -5.25 -21.65 7.99
C ASP A 356 -4.63 -23.00 8.34
N VAL A 357 -3.33 -23.15 8.13
CA VAL A 357 -2.59 -24.37 8.45
C VAL A 357 -1.65 -24.10 9.60
N SER A 358 -1.97 -24.66 10.78
CA SER A 358 -0.98 -24.95 11.80
C SER A 358 -0.21 -26.19 11.35
N ALA A 359 1.10 -26.08 11.15
CA ALA A 359 1.91 -27.24 10.81
C ALA A 359 1.88 -28.25 11.97
N SER A 360 1.19 -29.38 11.79
CA SER A 360 1.41 -30.55 12.65
C SER A 360 2.86 -30.99 12.43
N VAL A 361 3.68 -30.97 13.48
CA VAL A 361 5.10 -31.31 13.42
C VAL A 361 5.28 -32.68 12.75
N SER A 362 5.62 -32.67 11.46
CA SER A 362 6.07 -33.82 10.70
C SER A 362 6.91 -33.34 9.51
N SER A 363 8.19 -33.15 9.81
CA SER A 363 9.34 -33.35 8.91
C SER A 363 9.21 -32.83 7.46
N VAL A 364 9.20 -31.51 7.26
CA VAL A 364 9.37 -30.90 5.93
C VAL A 364 10.64 -30.05 5.89
N VAL A 365 11.78 -30.65 6.23
CA VAL A 365 13.10 -30.01 6.03
C VAL A 365 13.84 -30.61 4.82
N SER A 366 13.28 -31.64 4.17
CA SER A 366 13.99 -32.37 3.12
C SER A 366 13.57 -32.04 1.68
N SER A 367 12.46 -31.31 1.45
CA SER A 367 11.97 -31.05 0.08
C SER A 367 12.43 -29.71 -0.51
N ALA A 368 12.82 -28.72 0.30
CA ALA A 368 13.23 -27.41 -0.19
C ALA A 368 14.65 -27.41 -0.80
N LEU A 369 15.56 -28.27 -0.32
CA LEU A 369 16.93 -28.34 -0.83
C LEU A 369 17.03 -29.04 -2.20
N SER A 370 16.14 -29.99 -2.53
CA SER A 370 16.22 -30.72 -3.81
C SER A 370 15.78 -29.89 -5.03
N ALA A 371 14.86 -28.94 -4.85
CA ALA A 371 14.37 -28.10 -5.95
C ALA A 371 15.41 -27.09 -6.44
N ALA A 372 16.29 -26.62 -5.56
CA ALA A 372 17.35 -25.66 -5.92
C ALA A 372 18.49 -26.33 -6.72
N THR A 373 18.74 -27.63 -6.51
CA THR A 373 19.82 -28.36 -7.20
C THR A 373 19.50 -28.80 -8.63
N GLU A 374 18.22 -29.02 -9.00
CA GLU A 374 17.86 -29.43 -10.37
C GLU A 374 17.88 -28.26 -11.37
N ALA A 375 17.60 -27.03 -10.92
CA ALA A 375 17.59 -25.85 -11.79
C ALA A 375 19.00 -25.45 -12.28
N VAL A 376 20.06 -25.77 -11.54
CA VAL A 376 21.45 -25.39 -11.88
C VAL A 376 22.13 -26.43 -12.78
N ALA A 377 21.72 -27.70 -12.70
CA ALA A 377 22.28 -28.78 -13.52
C ALA A 377 21.82 -28.75 -14.99
N SER A 378 20.62 -28.24 -15.28
CA SER A 378 20.10 -28.14 -16.66
C SER A 378 20.70 -26.99 -17.48
N ALA A 379 21.41 -26.03 -16.86
CA ALA A 379 21.95 -24.87 -17.55
C ALA A 379 23.41 -25.03 -18.03
N THR A 380 24.12 -26.11 -17.65
CA THR A 380 25.55 -26.28 -17.94
C THR A 380 25.90 -27.46 -18.86
N ALA A 381 24.92 -28.23 -19.32
CA ALA A 381 25.16 -29.43 -20.13
C ALA A 381 24.49 -29.38 -21.53
N GLN A 382 24.76 -28.35 -22.34
CA GLN A 382 24.59 -28.45 -23.81
C GLN A 382 25.30 -27.32 -24.58
N LEU A 383 26.62 -27.26 -24.48
CA LEU A 383 27.45 -26.58 -25.48
C LEU A 383 28.68 -27.44 -25.80
N SER A 384 28.52 -28.42 -26.71
CA SER A 384 29.64 -29.13 -27.34
C SER A 384 29.18 -29.71 -28.67
N LEU A 385 29.77 -29.22 -29.76
CA LEU A 385 29.52 -29.64 -31.14
C LEU A 385 29.98 -31.09 -31.38
N HIS A 386 29.25 -31.83 -32.22
CA HIS A 386 29.91 -32.60 -33.29
C HIS A 386 29.05 -32.71 -34.55
N VAL A 387 29.63 -32.19 -35.63
CA VAL A 387 29.26 -32.33 -37.04
C VAL A 387 29.52 -33.76 -37.49
N SER A 388 28.58 -34.39 -38.23
CA SER A 388 28.82 -35.09 -39.52
C SER A 388 27.63 -35.97 -39.95
N ALA A 389 27.34 -35.90 -41.26
CA ALA A 389 26.72 -36.91 -42.14
C ALA A 389 25.24 -36.73 -42.56
N PHE A 390 25.08 -36.23 -43.80
CA PHE A 390 24.16 -36.63 -44.90
C PHE A 390 22.67 -36.87 -44.56
N GLY A 391 21.66 -36.35 -45.26
CA GLY A 391 21.54 -35.62 -46.52
C GLY A 391 20.05 -35.62 -46.92
N ASN A 392 19.51 -34.41 -47.14
CA ASN A 392 18.21 -33.99 -47.69
C ASN A 392 17.20 -35.04 -48.21
N ASN A 393 15.97 -35.04 -47.67
CA ASN A 393 14.80 -34.34 -48.26
C ASN A 393 13.52 -34.60 -47.42
N LEU A 394 12.98 -33.56 -46.77
CA LEU A 394 11.56 -33.47 -46.40
C LEU A 394 11.20 -32.01 -46.10
N GLN A 395 10.24 -31.49 -46.85
CA GLN A 395 9.74 -30.12 -46.80
C GLN A 395 9.16 -29.79 -45.42
N ILE A 396 9.63 -28.70 -44.81
CA ILE A 396 8.99 -28.03 -43.68
C ILE A 396 8.36 -26.74 -44.21
N SER A 397 7.04 -26.68 -44.19
CA SER A 397 6.26 -25.46 -44.37
C SER A 397 6.48 -24.52 -43.18
N LYS A 398 7.18 -23.42 -43.45
CA LYS A 398 7.37 -22.30 -42.53
C LYS A 398 6.15 -21.37 -42.63
N PRO A 399 5.44 -21.02 -41.54
CA PRO A 399 4.50 -19.91 -41.59
C PRO A 399 5.30 -18.60 -41.62
N THR A 400 5.21 -17.88 -42.73
CA THR A 400 5.72 -16.52 -42.87
C THR A 400 4.71 -15.56 -42.24
N SER A 401 5.05 -14.96 -41.10
CA SER A 401 4.37 -13.77 -40.59
C SER A 401 5.21 -12.56 -40.99
N THR A 402 4.80 -11.89 -42.06
CA THR A 402 5.29 -10.55 -42.41
C THR A 402 4.48 -9.52 -41.62
N TRP A 403 5.07 -8.95 -40.57
CA TRP A 403 4.57 -7.72 -39.95
C TRP A 403 5.14 -6.52 -40.71
N THR A 404 4.27 -5.78 -41.38
CA THR A 404 4.59 -4.44 -41.89
C THR A 404 4.29 -3.45 -40.75
N PRO A 405 5.25 -2.61 -40.30
CA PRO A 405 4.98 -1.65 -39.24
C PRO A 405 3.97 -0.59 -39.69
N THR A 406 2.95 -0.34 -38.86
CA THR A 406 1.97 0.73 -39.07
C THR A 406 2.65 2.09 -38.85
N PRO A 407 2.56 3.05 -39.80
CA PRO A 407 3.12 4.37 -39.59
C PRO A 407 2.37 5.10 -38.46
N THR A 408 3.11 5.57 -37.46
CA THR A 408 2.60 6.39 -36.36
C THR A 408 3.06 7.83 -36.58
N THR A 409 2.14 8.79 -36.55
CA THR A 409 2.46 10.22 -36.60
C THR A 409 2.22 10.80 -35.21
N SER A 410 3.26 11.35 -34.59
CA SER A 410 3.18 12.03 -33.29
C SER A 410 3.39 13.53 -33.45
N TYR A 411 2.60 14.34 -32.77
CA TYR A 411 2.83 15.78 -32.65
C TYR A 411 2.66 16.24 -31.19
N VAL A 412 3.37 17.31 -30.84
CA VAL A 412 3.31 17.92 -29.51
C VAL A 412 2.08 18.82 -29.47
N GLU A 413 1.12 18.51 -28.60
CA GLU A 413 -0.16 19.22 -28.53
C GLU A 413 -0.06 20.51 -27.72
N SER A 414 0.73 20.50 -26.63
CA SER A 414 1.08 21.68 -25.84
C SER A 414 2.17 21.33 -24.81
N ALA A 415 2.92 22.35 -24.39
CA ALA A 415 3.86 22.26 -23.27
C ALA A 415 3.33 23.12 -22.13
N VAL A 416 3.14 22.52 -20.96
CA VAL A 416 2.76 23.24 -19.73
C VAL A 416 4.02 23.42 -18.90
N THR A 417 4.32 24.66 -18.56
CA THR A 417 5.50 25.01 -17.77
C THR A 417 5.04 25.45 -16.39
N GLU A 418 5.32 24.63 -15.38
CA GLU A 418 5.08 24.92 -13.98
C GLU A 418 6.34 25.51 -13.35
N ALA A 419 6.21 26.57 -12.57
CA ALA A 419 7.33 27.15 -11.81
C ALA A 419 7.03 27.03 -10.32
N VAL A 420 7.89 26.31 -9.59
CA VAL A 420 7.89 26.26 -8.13
C VAL A 420 8.88 27.30 -7.64
N VAL A 421 8.37 28.31 -6.92
CA VAL A 421 9.17 29.43 -6.41
C VAL A 421 9.41 29.19 -4.92
N TYR A 422 10.66 28.92 -4.56
CA TYR A 422 11.09 28.83 -3.17
C TYR A 422 11.35 30.24 -2.65
N VAL A 423 10.69 30.60 -1.56
CA VAL A 423 10.80 31.93 -0.94
C VAL A 423 11.24 31.79 0.51
N GLU A 424 12.07 32.73 0.95
CA GLU A 424 12.43 32.95 2.34
C GLU A 424 11.66 34.17 2.86
N GLN A 425 11.19 34.10 4.10
CA GLN A 425 10.52 35.22 4.76
C GLN A 425 11.23 35.51 6.07
N GLU A 426 11.71 36.74 6.21
CA GLU A 426 12.33 37.20 7.45
C GLU A 426 11.28 37.28 8.57
N ILE A 427 11.59 36.73 9.75
CA ILE A 427 10.76 36.90 10.96
C ILE A 427 11.50 37.84 11.90
N ILE A 428 10.90 38.98 12.18
CA ILE A 428 11.44 40.01 13.05
C ILE A 428 10.84 39.83 14.44
N VAL A 429 11.69 39.63 15.44
CA VAL A 429 11.28 39.53 16.84
C VAL A 429 11.73 40.78 17.58
N TRP A 430 10.77 41.53 18.13
CA TRP A 430 11.05 42.70 18.96
C TRP A 430 11.26 42.24 20.40
N VAL A 431 12.37 42.65 21.00
CA VAL A 431 12.70 42.35 22.40
C VAL A 431 13.02 43.61 23.19
N ASP A 432 12.77 43.60 24.50
CA ASP A 432 13.17 44.68 25.41
C ASP A 432 14.67 44.59 25.79
N GLY A 433 15.13 45.54 26.61
CA GLY A 433 16.53 45.58 27.09
C GLY A 433 16.93 44.39 27.99
N GLU A 434 15.96 43.59 28.44
CA GLU A 434 16.13 42.38 29.24
C GLU A 434 15.95 41.09 28.40
N LYS A 435 15.75 41.24 27.07
CA LYS A 435 15.52 40.18 26.07
C LYS A 435 14.15 39.50 26.18
N ASN A 436 13.17 40.09 26.83
CA ASN A 436 11.80 39.59 26.78
C ASN A 436 11.14 39.94 25.44
N ILE A 437 10.37 39.01 24.86
CA ILE A 437 9.70 39.20 23.57
C ILE A 437 8.52 40.15 23.74
N LEU A 438 8.58 41.28 23.03
CA LEU A 438 7.53 42.31 22.99
C LEU A 438 6.54 42.10 21.83
N GLY A 439 6.94 41.34 20.81
CA GLY A 439 6.09 40.97 19.68
C GLY A 439 6.88 40.44 18.48
N THR A 440 6.18 39.92 17.49
CA THR A 440 6.75 39.39 16.25
C THR A 440 6.12 40.04 15.03
N GLY A 441 6.90 40.26 13.97
CA GLY A 441 6.44 40.71 12.66
C GLY A 441 7.15 39.95 11.55
N THR A 442 6.67 40.09 10.33
CA THR A 442 7.29 39.48 9.14
C THR A 442 7.89 40.55 8.24
N GLY A 443 9.14 40.36 7.84
CA GLY A 443 9.86 41.19 6.88
C GLY A 443 9.53 40.86 5.42
N SER A 444 10.34 41.37 4.49
CA SER A 444 10.15 41.16 3.05
C SER A 444 10.34 39.70 2.64
N LEU A 445 9.55 39.26 1.66
CA LEU A 445 9.70 37.96 1.01
C LEU A 445 10.83 38.03 -0.02
N GLU A 446 11.82 37.15 0.06
CA GLU A 446 12.89 37.02 -0.93
C GLU A 446 12.78 35.67 -1.65
N THR A 447 12.87 35.67 -2.99
CA THR A 447 12.86 34.44 -3.77
C THR A 447 14.26 33.83 -3.78
N LEU A 448 14.41 32.67 -3.13
CA LEU A 448 15.68 31.94 -3.06
C LEU A 448 16.01 31.21 -4.36
N SER A 449 15.02 30.56 -4.96
CA SER A 449 15.19 29.89 -6.25
C SER A 449 13.85 29.63 -6.92
N THR A 450 13.88 29.53 -8.25
CA THR A 450 12.71 29.12 -9.04
C THR A 450 13.09 27.86 -9.81
N THR A 451 12.38 26.77 -9.55
CA THR A 451 12.51 25.54 -10.33
C THR A 451 11.39 25.47 -11.34
N THR A 452 11.74 25.43 -12.62
CA THR A 452 10.78 25.39 -13.71
C THR A 452 10.76 23.99 -14.31
N ARG A 453 9.59 23.35 -14.32
CA ARG A 453 9.38 22.05 -14.98
C ARG A 453 8.44 22.23 -16.17
N THR A 454 8.94 21.92 -17.36
CA THR A 454 8.13 21.90 -18.58
C THR A 454 7.75 20.46 -18.90
N THR A 455 6.46 20.15 -18.80
CA THR A 455 5.91 18.85 -19.20
C THR A 455 5.31 18.98 -20.60
N THR A 456 5.82 18.17 -21.52
CA THR A 456 5.37 18.14 -22.92
C THR A 456 4.42 16.97 -23.12
N ARG A 457 3.19 17.25 -23.56
CA ARG A 457 2.22 16.20 -23.91
C ARG A 457 2.43 15.77 -25.36
N VAL A 458 2.81 14.50 -25.56
CA VAL A 458 2.94 13.90 -26.90
C VAL A 458 1.71 13.03 -27.16
N VAL A 459 0.96 13.37 -28.20
CA VAL A 459 -0.18 12.56 -28.65
C VAL A 459 0.25 11.73 -29.86
N SER A 460 0.07 10.42 -29.77
CA SER A 460 0.37 9.46 -30.84
C SER A 460 -0.92 8.83 -31.31
N THR A 461 -1.29 9.06 -32.58
CA THR A 461 -2.49 8.46 -33.17
C THR A 461 -2.10 7.35 -34.14
N VAL A 462 -2.66 6.17 -33.96
CA VAL A 462 -2.49 5.03 -34.88
C VAL A 462 -3.52 5.17 -36.00
N VAL A 463 -3.06 5.35 -37.24
CA VAL A 463 -3.93 5.41 -38.41
C VAL A 463 -4.06 4.01 -39.01
N THR A 464 -5.17 3.33 -38.76
CA THR A 464 -5.54 2.09 -39.47
C THR A 464 -6.26 2.44 -40.77
N LEU A 465 -5.62 2.15 -41.90
CA LEU A 465 -6.29 2.19 -43.21
C LEU A 465 -7.17 0.92 -43.37
N PRO A 466 -8.45 1.04 -43.72
CA PRO A 466 -9.32 -0.11 -43.91
C PRO A 466 -8.86 -0.95 -45.11
N THR A 467 -8.74 -2.27 -44.90
CA THR A 467 -8.45 -3.22 -45.97
C THR A 467 -9.75 -3.57 -46.70
N GLU A 468 -9.81 -3.37 -48.02
CA GLU A 468 -10.98 -3.74 -48.84
C GLU A 468 -11.32 -5.23 -48.72
N THR A 469 -12.61 -5.55 -48.63
CA THR A 469 -13.14 -6.92 -48.57
C THR A 469 -12.94 -7.67 -49.88
N ALA A 470 -12.48 -8.92 -49.80
CA ALA A 470 -12.29 -9.81 -50.95
C ALA A 470 -13.61 -10.13 -51.68
N VAL A 471 -13.64 -9.85 -52.98
CA VAL A 471 -14.76 -10.17 -53.89
C VAL A 471 -14.83 -11.69 -54.13
N LYS A 472 -16.00 -12.30 -53.90
CA LYS A 472 -16.31 -13.69 -54.31
C LYS A 472 -16.23 -13.81 -55.83
N ARG A 473 -15.40 -14.71 -56.34
CA ARG A 473 -15.30 -15.04 -57.77
C ARG A 473 -16.19 -16.26 -58.08
N GLU A 474 -17.11 -16.09 -59.02
CA GLU A 474 -18.01 -17.13 -59.55
C GLU A 474 -17.24 -18.29 -60.21
N GLU A 475 -17.78 -19.51 -60.05
CA GLU A 475 -17.31 -20.72 -60.73
C GLU A 475 -17.50 -20.59 -62.25
N HIS A 476 -16.43 -20.81 -63.02
CA HIS A 476 -16.49 -20.98 -64.47
C HIS A 476 -15.88 -22.32 -64.91
N VAL A 477 -16.70 -23.04 -65.67
CA VAL A 477 -16.51 -24.34 -66.31
C VAL A 477 -15.24 -24.42 -67.16
N HIS A 478 -14.43 -25.47 -66.97
CA HIS A 478 -13.29 -25.77 -67.84
C HIS A 478 -13.68 -26.75 -68.96
N HIS A 479 -13.61 -26.28 -70.21
CA HIS A 479 -13.56 -27.12 -71.41
C HIS A 479 -12.18 -27.77 -71.56
N ALA A 480 -12.19 -29.06 -71.90
CA ALA A 480 -11.01 -29.88 -72.14
C ALA A 480 -10.36 -29.58 -73.50
N HIS A 481 -9.02 -29.54 -73.56
CA HIS A 481 -8.28 -29.87 -74.78
C HIS A 481 -6.92 -30.55 -74.51
N LYS A 482 -6.71 -31.62 -75.29
CA LYS A 482 -5.59 -32.57 -75.33
C LYS A 482 -4.24 -31.92 -75.67
N ARG A 483 -3.15 -32.48 -75.12
CA ARG A 483 -1.80 -32.36 -75.69
C ARG A 483 -1.35 -33.71 -76.25
N HIS A 484 -0.89 -33.70 -77.49
CA HIS A 484 -0.19 -34.80 -78.16
C HIS A 484 1.28 -34.85 -77.72
N GLY A 485 1.80 -36.06 -77.54
CA GLY A 485 3.23 -36.36 -77.56
C GLY A 485 3.38 -37.79 -78.07
N HIS A 486 3.92 -37.96 -79.28
CA HIS A 486 4.30 -39.26 -79.85
C HIS A 486 5.83 -39.38 -79.84
N GLY A 487 6.32 -40.58 -79.49
CA GLY A 487 7.69 -41.02 -79.68
C GLY A 487 7.75 -42.55 -79.75
N HIS A 488 8.11 -43.04 -80.94
CA HIS A 488 8.21 -44.42 -81.45
C HIS A 488 9.16 -45.35 -80.65
N LEU A 489 8.89 -46.66 -80.45
CA LEU A 489 9.18 -47.85 -81.31
C LEU A 489 10.68 -47.95 -81.73
N HIS A 490 11.44 -49.05 -81.64
CA HIS A 490 11.26 -50.52 -81.68
C HIS A 490 12.48 -51.20 -80.98
N GLN A 491 12.38 -52.34 -80.27
CA GLN A 491 12.59 -53.76 -80.71
C GLN A 491 13.98 -54.05 -81.37
N ARG A 492 14.74 -55.11 -81.06
CA ARG A 492 14.40 -56.53 -80.81
C ARG A 492 15.45 -57.25 -79.96
N SER A 493 15.03 -58.34 -79.30
CA SER A 493 15.59 -59.70 -79.45
C SER A 493 14.45 -60.68 -79.19
#